data_AF-A0A2V6GGI8-F1
#
_entry.id   AF-A0A2V6GGI8-F1
#
_cell.length_a   1.000
_cell.length_b   1.000
_cell.length_c   1.000
_cell.angle_alpha   90.00
_cell.angle_beta   90.00
_cell.angle_gamma   90.00
#
_symmetry.space_group_name_H-M   'P 1'
#
loop_
_entity.id
_entity.type
_entity.pdbx_description
1 polymer ?
#
loop_
_entity_poly.entity_id
_entity_poly.type
_entity_poly.pdbx_seq_one_letter_code
_entity_poly.pdbx_strand_id
1 'polypeptide(L)' 'VTDELPGLSVFYKDENGDVFHTYSTYARGLDILVGVYNFLDLVPKGRDENPDATMDWVRRHDEY' A
#
# COMPACT_ATOMS: atom_id res chain seq x y z
N VAL A 1 -3.45 1.08 18.71
CA VAL A 1 -2.59 1.10 17.51
C VAL A 1 -2.23 -0.34 17.24
N THR A 2 -2.59 -0.87 16.08
CA THR A 2 -2.08 -2.18 15.67
C THR A 2 -0.58 -1.99 15.38
N ASP A 3 0.30 -2.73 16.04
CA ASP A 3 1.75 -2.66 15.80
C ASP A 3 2.13 -3.13 14.39
N GLU A 4 1.19 -3.71 13.67
CA GLU A 4 1.38 -4.24 12.33
C GLU A 4 0.77 -3.30 11.29
N LEU A 5 1.63 -2.87 10.36
CA LEU A 5 1.25 -2.09 9.19
C LEU A 5 0.67 -3.02 8.11
N PRO A 6 -0.21 -2.52 7.23
CA PRO A 6 -0.63 -3.30 6.08
C PRO A 6 0.59 -3.74 5.27
N GLY A 7 0.60 -5.00 4.84
CA GLY A 7 1.71 -5.60 4.10
C GLY A 7 1.27 -6.59 3.03
N LEU A 8 2.18 -6.86 2.09
CA LEU A 8 2.04 -7.86 1.03
C LEU A 8 3.27 -8.75 1.08
N SER A 9 3.04 -10.07 1.05
CA SER A 9 4.08 -11.08 0.99
C SER A 9 3.84 -11.98 -0.22
N VAL A 10 4.92 -12.40 -0.88
CA VAL A 10 4.89 -13.41 -1.94
C VAL A 10 5.65 -14.64 -1.47
N PHE A 11 5.02 -15.79 -1.65
CA PHE A 11 5.59 -17.08 -1.34
C PHE A 11 5.71 -17.91 -2.61
N TYR A 12 6.83 -18.60 -2.76
CA TYR A 12 7.07 -19.55 -3.82
C TYR A 12 7.15 -20.96 -3.22
N LYS A 13 6.49 -21.93 -3.85
CA LYS A 13 6.58 -23.34 -3.48
C LYS A 13 7.29 -24.08 -4.60
N ASP A 14 8.34 -24.82 -4.28
CA ASP A 14 9.09 -25.60 -5.26
C ASP A 14 8.48 -27.00 -5.51
N GLU A 15 9.13 -27.78 -6.37
CA GLU A 15 8.72 -29.15 -6.72
C GLU A 15 8.87 -30.15 -5.57
N ASN A 16 9.79 -29.91 -4.63
CA ASN A 16 9.98 -30.74 -3.43
C ASN A 16 8.96 -30.41 -2.33
N GLY A 17 8.23 -29.30 -2.48
CA GLY A 17 7.21 -28.85 -1.57
C GLY A 17 7.69 -27.82 -0.55
N ASP A 18 8.93 -27.37 -0.65
CA ASP A 18 9.51 -26.34 0.21
C ASP A 18 8.89 -24.97 -0.13
N VAL A 19 8.60 -24.18 0.91
CA VAL A 19 7.98 -22.85 0.78
C VAL A 19 8.99 -21.77 1.15
N PHE A 20 9.17 -20.84 0.22
CA PHE A 20 10.11 -19.73 0.33
C PHE A 20 9.34 -18.42 0.42
N HIS A 21 9.75 -17.57 1.34
CA HIS A 21 9.27 -16.19 1.42
C HIS A 21 10.14 -15.30 0.52
N THR A 22 9.67 -15.00 -0.68
CA THR A 22 10.51 -14.41 -1.74
C THR A 22 10.42 -12.89 -1.81
N TYR A 23 9.38 -12.31 -1.24
CA TYR A 23 9.18 -10.86 -1.21
C TYR A 23 8.26 -10.48 -0.06
N SER A 24 8.57 -9.36 0.59
CA SER A 24 7.63 -8.68 1.48
C SER A 24 7.78 -7.18 1.39
N THR A 25 6.67 -6.48 1.58
CA THR A 25 6.64 -5.02 1.67
C THR A 25 5.52 -4.56 2.58
N TYR A 26 5.66 -3.36 3.16
CA TYR A 26 4.74 -2.79 4.13
C TYR A 26 4.50 -1.31 3.84
N ALA A 27 3.41 -0.76 4.39
CA ALA A 27 3.04 0.65 4.25
C ALA A 27 3.08 1.11 2.78
N ARG A 28 3.87 2.15 2.44
CA ARG A 28 3.95 2.72 1.09
C ARG A 28 4.46 1.75 0.02
N GLY A 29 5.05 0.63 0.42
CA GLY A 29 5.37 -0.45 -0.49
C GLY A 29 4.16 -1.02 -1.24
N LEU A 30 2.95 -0.81 -0.70
CA LEU A 30 1.69 -1.20 -1.30
C LEU A 30 1.13 -0.16 -2.27
N ASP A 31 1.70 1.04 -2.35
CA ASP A 31 1.11 2.17 -3.11
C ASP A 31 0.87 1.80 -4.58
N ILE A 32 1.76 1.00 -5.19
CA ILE A 32 1.63 0.56 -6.58
C ILE A 32 0.36 -0.27 -6.83
N LEU A 33 -0.14 -0.98 -5.82
CA LEU A 33 -1.37 -1.77 -5.89
C LEU A 33 -2.63 -0.90 -5.75
N VAL A 34 -2.47 0.35 -5.32
CA VAL A 34 -3.55 1.31 -5.19
C VAL A 34 -3.58 2.18 -6.45
N GLY A 35 -4.29 1.70 -7.47
CA GLY A 35 -4.28 2.33 -8.81
C GLY A 35 -4.62 3.83 -8.82
N VAL A 36 -5.46 4.31 -7.89
CA VAL A 36 -5.79 5.75 -7.79
C VAL A 36 -4.57 6.60 -7.47
N TYR A 37 -3.62 6.12 -6.66
CA TYR A 37 -2.40 6.86 -6.35
C TYR A 37 -1.54 7.06 -7.59
N ASN A 38 -1.44 6.03 -8.43
CA ASN A 38 -0.69 6.12 -9.69
C ASN A 38 -1.28 7.20 -10.62
N PHE A 39 -2.61 7.38 -10.62
CA PHE A 39 -3.25 8.45 -11.38
C PHE A 39 -3.04 9.84 -10.76
N LEU A 40 -3.11 9.95 -9.44
CA LEU A 40 -2.88 11.23 -8.74
C LEU A 40 -1.45 11.73 -8.93
N ASP A 41 -0.46 10.84 -9.01
CA ASP A 41 0.92 11.22 -9.26
C ASP A 41 1.14 11.86 -10.67
N LEU A 42 0.15 11.77 -11.58
CA LEU A 42 0.19 12.40 -12.90
C LEU A 42 -0.27 13.87 -12.89
N VAL A 43 -0.97 14.32 -11.85
CA VAL A 43 -1.48 15.71 -11.78
C VAL A 43 -0.53 16.61 -10.99
N PRO A 44 -0.47 17.94 -11.25
CA PRO A 44 0.51 18.83 -10.61
C PRO A 44 0.49 18.86 -9.09
N LYS A 45 -0.66 18.55 -8.47
CA LYS A 45 -0.82 18.49 -7.01
C LYS A 45 -0.41 17.13 -6.42
N GLY A 46 -0.11 16.14 -7.25
CA GLY A 46 0.09 14.77 -6.79
C GLY A 46 -1.13 14.29 -5.98
N ARG A 47 -0.83 13.75 -4.80
CA ARG A 47 -1.84 13.28 -3.84
C ARG A 47 -2.35 14.36 -2.86
N ASP A 48 -1.81 15.58 -2.93
CA ASP A 48 -2.16 16.70 -2.04
C ASP A 48 -2.13 16.31 -0.54
N GLU A 49 -1.20 15.42 -0.15
CA GLU A 49 -1.07 14.86 1.21
C GLU A 49 -0.45 15.85 2.19
N ASN A 50 -0.93 15.83 3.44
CA ASN A 50 -0.26 16.46 4.57
C ASN A 50 0.99 15.65 4.97
N PRO A 51 2.20 16.25 5.00
CA PRO A 51 3.43 15.57 5.40
C PRO A 51 3.39 14.98 6.81
N ASP A 52 2.60 15.58 7.70
CA ASP A 52 2.46 15.16 9.10
C ASP A 52 1.31 14.16 9.30
N ALA A 53 0.48 13.92 8.27
CA ALA A 53 -0.70 13.06 8.33
C ALA A 53 -1.02 12.45 6.95
N THR A 54 -0.24 11.44 6.55
CA THR A 54 -0.49 10.65 5.35
C THR A 54 -1.94 10.15 5.32
N MET A 55 -2.61 10.24 4.16
CA MET A 55 -3.99 9.77 3.94
C MET A 55 -5.10 10.51 4.71
N ASP A 56 -4.83 11.68 5.29
CA ASP A 56 -5.83 12.48 6.02
C ASP A 56 -7.02 12.99 5.19
N TRP A 57 -6.83 13.07 3.87
CA TRP A 57 -7.85 13.43 2.88
C TRP A 57 -8.83 12.30 2.56
N VAL A 58 -8.53 11.05 2.96
CA VAL A 58 -9.43 9.91 2.69
C VAL A 58 -10.63 9.96 3.64
N ARG A 59 -11.83 9.99 3.04
CA ARG A 59 -13.10 9.86 3.76
C ARG A 59 -13.84 8.64 3.26
N ARG A 60 -14.53 7.95 4.16
CA ARG A 60 -15.43 6.87 3.74
C ARG A 60 -16.64 7.51 3.06
N HIS A 61 -17.24 6.77 2.12
CA HIS A 61 -18.38 7.28 1.35
C HIS A 61 -19.56 7.75 2.22
N ASP A 62 -19.70 7.19 3.42
CA ASP A 62 -20.71 7.52 4.43
C ASP A 62 -20.36 8.72 5.33
N GLU A 63 -19.18 9.32 5.18
CA GLU A 63 -18.70 10.45 5.99
C GLU A 63 -18.72 11.79 5.23
N TYR A 64 -19.41 11.85 4.07
CA TYR A 64 -19.55 13.05 3.23
C TYR A 64 -20.88 13.79 3.45
#